data_AF-A0A7V3NB15-F1
#
_entry.id   AF-A0A7V3NB15-F1
#
_cell.length_a   1.000
_cell.length_b   1.000
_cell.length_c   1.000
_cell.angle_alpha   90.00
_cell.angle_beta   90.00
_cell.angle_gamma   90.00
#
_symmetry.space_group_name_H-M   'P 1'
#
loop_
_entity.id
_entity.type
_entity.pdbx_description
1 polymer ?
#
loop_
_entity_poly.entity_id
_entity_poly.type
_entity_poly.pdbx_seq_one_letter_code
_entity_poly.pdbx_strand_id
1 'polypeptide(L)'
;MRGKEKAVPTENLNSVKRVSLPSAAGLASHGGRRGAGGGDGFTLLEVLIAMFIIMFGLLGIAALLPIASQDMSRAAQADRAAACGRSALAEMRVRQFCDPMGWLAVQSLGPPPAFGPVVQMVLPGLPALDARESYAIDPLYLAYNADKQGASQFPFNPDSPATPLAWPAPVNAAWTMRRITLDRAGPVAAVQQVLFDRIFTWQDDVVFGRPGEQSQRATPVFTVTPTGFAQAGKPEYLSFEGRFTWLATVCPAAAQEAIINNTPVLPMNRKQACRVSVVVFDRRSFDPPGPSGDPNEPPAERWADVVAFPGGGIGGGDVLLQANDPAWLALREGQWLMLAGLELVPSPPAPQAYYRKVYRWYRILAAGDIESNPPNPPQRQVTLAGPDWMMNWNVNGQAKAALFNGVIGVYTETIEVER
;
A
#
# COMPACT_ATOMS: atom_id res chain seq x y z
N MET A 1 19.59 -38.93 20.22
CA MET A 1 18.17 -38.93 20.62
C MET A 1 17.32 -39.04 19.36
N ARG A 2 16.76 -40.23 19.11
CA ARG A 2 15.84 -40.51 17.99
C ARG A 2 14.44 -40.03 18.38
N GLY A 3 13.88 -39.09 17.64
CA GLY A 3 12.60 -38.45 17.96
C GLY A 3 11.63 -38.44 16.78
N LYS A 4 10.90 -39.56 16.64
CA LYS A 4 9.52 -39.73 16.14
C LYS A 4 9.07 -38.88 14.94
N GLU A 5 9.08 -39.49 13.76
CA GLU A 5 8.18 -39.14 12.64
C GLU A 5 6.71 -39.27 13.09
N LYS A 6 5.96 -38.16 13.00
CA LYS A 6 4.51 -38.16 13.10
C LYS A 6 3.93 -38.50 11.73
N ALA A 7 3.22 -39.61 11.66
CA ALA A 7 2.43 -40.01 10.49
C ALA A 7 1.35 -38.95 10.19
N VAL A 8 1.32 -38.50 8.93
CA VAL A 8 0.28 -37.65 8.36
C VAL A 8 -0.94 -38.54 8.05
N PRO A 9 -2.17 -38.15 8.44
CA PRO A 9 -3.35 -38.95 8.11
C PRO A 9 -3.69 -38.78 6.63
N THR A 10 -3.73 -39.90 5.92
CA THR A 10 -4.26 -40.01 4.55
C THR A 10 -5.77 -39.78 4.58
N GLU A 11 -6.18 -38.59 4.16
CA GLU A 11 -7.58 -38.21 4.04
C GLU A 11 -8.21 -38.95 2.84
N ASN A 12 -9.25 -39.74 3.13
CA ASN A 12 -10.00 -40.54 2.18
C ASN A 12 -10.79 -39.64 1.20
N LEU A 13 -10.19 -39.37 0.04
CA LEU A 13 -10.87 -38.84 -1.15
C LEU A 13 -11.75 -39.93 -1.78
N ASN A 14 -12.86 -40.29 -1.14
CA ASN A 14 -13.91 -41.11 -1.75
C ASN A 14 -15.27 -40.85 -1.08
N SER A 15 -15.84 -39.67 -1.33
CA SER A 15 -17.25 -39.40 -1.03
C SER A 15 -17.82 -38.43 -2.07
N VAL A 16 -17.73 -38.80 -3.34
CA VAL A 16 -18.55 -38.19 -4.40
C VAL A 16 -19.97 -38.71 -4.22
N LYS A 17 -20.81 -37.90 -3.59
CA LYS A 17 -22.27 -38.11 -3.50
C LYS A 17 -22.82 -38.06 -4.93
N ARG A 18 -23.00 -39.23 -5.56
CA ARG A 18 -23.67 -39.35 -6.86
C ARG A 18 -25.11 -38.89 -6.68
N VAL A 19 -25.46 -37.77 -7.31
CA VAL A 19 -26.85 -37.35 -7.51
C VAL A 19 -27.49 -38.38 -8.44
N SER A 20 -28.34 -39.23 -7.86
CA SER A 20 -29.13 -40.22 -8.57
C SER A 20 -30.18 -39.51 -9.44
N LEU A 21 -29.98 -39.56 -10.75
CA LEU A 21 -31.00 -39.21 -11.73
C LEU A 21 -32.18 -40.20 -11.64
N PRO A 22 -33.44 -39.72 -11.66
CA PRO A 22 -34.59 -40.60 -11.67
C PRO A 22 -34.65 -41.41 -12.97
N SER A 23 -34.77 -42.72 -12.79
CA SER A 23 -34.89 -43.75 -13.83
C SER A 23 -36.15 -43.55 -14.65
N ALA A 24 -35.97 -43.53 -15.97
CA ALA A 24 -37.03 -43.64 -16.95
C ALA A 24 -37.61 -45.07 -16.95
N ALA A 25 -38.82 -45.23 -16.42
CA ALA A 25 -39.66 -46.40 -16.68
C ALA A 25 -41.13 -46.04 -16.43
N GLY A 26 -41.91 -46.01 -17.51
CA GLY A 26 -43.33 -45.70 -17.44
C GLY A 26 -44.00 -45.60 -18.80
N LEU A 27 -43.73 -46.56 -19.68
CA LEU A 27 -44.56 -46.83 -20.86
C LEU A 27 -45.95 -47.25 -20.36
N ALA A 28 -46.94 -46.38 -20.46
CA ALA A 28 -48.34 -46.75 -20.46
C ALA A 28 -48.97 -46.14 -21.71
N SER A 29 -49.13 -47.00 -22.71
CA SER A 29 -49.95 -46.73 -23.88
C SER A 29 -51.40 -46.52 -23.42
N HIS A 30 -51.91 -45.31 -23.62
CA HIS A 30 -53.35 -45.06 -23.67
C HIS A 30 -53.66 -44.44 -25.02
N GLY A 31 -54.18 -45.31 -25.90
CA GLY A 31 -54.80 -44.90 -27.14
C GLY A 31 -56.12 -44.18 -26.88
N GLY A 32 -56.48 -43.32 -27.84
CA GLY A 32 -57.86 -42.96 -28.10
C GLY A 32 -58.32 -41.64 -27.50
N ARG A 33 -58.13 -40.55 -28.24
CA ARG A 33 -59.25 -39.85 -28.88
C ARG A 33 -58.74 -38.72 -29.78
N ARG A 34 -58.88 -38.94 -31.09
CA ARG A 34 -58.92 -37.87 -32.08
C ARG A 34 -60.20 -37.07 -31.83
N GLY A 35 -60.08 -35.94 -31.14
CA GLY A 35 -61.05 -34.86 -31.14
C GLY A 35 -60.47 -33.71 -31.94
N ALA A 36 -60.98 -33.51 -33.16
CA ALA A 36 -60.75 -32.29 -33.92
C ALA A 36 -61.47 -31.13 -33.20
N GLY A 37 -60.83 -29.98 -33.08
CA GLY A 37 -61.52 -28.72 -32.76
C GLY A 37 -60.74 -27.78 -31.85
N GLY A 38 -60.33 -26.64 -32.41
CA GLY A 38 -59.87 -25.47 -31.66
C GLY A 38 -58.38 -25.21 -31.78
N GLY A 39 -57.94 -24.52 -32.84
CA GLY A 39 -56.66 -23.83 -32.80
C GLY A 39 -56.82 -22.66 -31.84
N ASP A 40 -56.33 -22.80 -30.62
CA ASP A 40 -56.31 -21.72 -29.63
C ASP A 40 -55.43 -20.60 -30.18
N GLY A 41 -56.07 -19.52 -30.64
CA GLY A 41 -55.36 -18.31 -31.01
C GLY A 41 -54.75 -17.70 -29.75
N PHE A 42 -53.43 -17.49 -29.76
CA PHE A 42 -52.76 -16.69 -28.73
C PHE A 42 -53.50 -15.36 -28.59
N THR A 43 -53.96 -15.06 -27.38
CA THR A 43 -54.68 -13.82 -27.15
C THR A 43 -53.69 -12.65 -27.27
N LEU A 44 -54.13 -11.55 -27.89
CA LEU A 44 -53.30 -10.35 -28.06
C LEU A 44 -52.78 -9.82 -26.70
N LEU A 45 -53.55 -10.04 -25.64
CA LEU A 45 -53.17 -9.70 -24.27
C LEU A 45 -51.97 -10.53 -23.77
N GLU A 46 -51.92 -11.81 -24.09
CA GLU A 46 -50.83 -12.70 -23.69
C GLU A 46 -49.50 -12.32 -24.38
N VAL A 47 -49.55 -11.95 -25.65
CA VAL A 47 -48.37 -11.44 -26.39
C VAL A 47 -47.88 -10.11 -25.80
N LEU A 48 -48.79 -9.21 -25.44
CA LEU A 48 -48.42 -7.94 -24.81
C LEU A 48 -47.79 -8.13 -23.44
N ILE A 49 -48.34 -9.03 -22.61
CA ILE A 49 -47.74 -9.37 -21.31
C ILE A 49 -46.36 -10.01 -21.50
N ALA A 50 -46.21 -10.91 -22.47
CA ALA A 50 -44.91 -11.52 -22.78
C ALA A 50 -43.87 -10.48 -23.22
N MET A 51 -44.22 -9.57 -24.14
CA MET A 51 -43.34 -8.48 -24.55
C MET A 51 -42.98 -7.56 -23.39
N PHE A 52 -43.95 -7.24 -22.52
CA PHE A 52 -43.72 -6.45 -21.33
C PHE A 52 -42.70 -7.13 -20.40
N ILE A 53 -42.90 -8.41 -20.05
CA ILE A 53 -41.98 -9.15 -19.18
C ILE A 53 -40.58 -9.22 -19.80
N ILE A 54 -40.47 -9.45 -21.12
CA ILE A 54 -39.17 -9.47 -21.82
C ILE A 54 -38.48 -8.11 -21.74
N MET A 55 -39.20 -7.00 -21.96
CA MET A 55 -38.63 -5.66 -21.87
C MET A 55 -38.12 -5.34 -20.46
N PHE A 56 -38.89 -5.67 -19.41
CA PHE A 56 -38.44 -5.49 -18.02
C PHE A 56 -37.27 -6.40 -17.66
N GLY A 57 -37.27 -7.65 -18.15
CA GLY A 57 -36.14 -8.57 -17.97
C GLY A 57 -34.85 -8.05 -18.61
N LEU A 58 -34.92 -7.55 -19.85
CA LEU A 58 -33.77 -6.97 -20.54
C LEU A 58 -33.28 -5.68 -19.88
N LEU A 59 -34.19 -4.82 -19.40
CA LEU A 59 -33.83 -3.61 -18.66
C LEU A 59 -33.12 -3.94 -17.33
N GLY A 60 -33.58 -4.99 -16.63
CA GLY A 60 -32.93 -5.48 -15.42
C GLY A 60 -31.50 -5.97 -15.66
N ILE A 61 -31.27 -6.73 -16.72
CA ILE A 61 -29.92 -7.19 -17.10
C ILE A 61 -29.04 -6.00 -17.50
N ALA A 62 -29.56 -5.05 -18.27
CA ALA A 62 -28.81 -3.86 -18.68
C ALA A 62 -28.34 -3.01 -17.49
N ALA A 63 -29.15 -2.92 -16.42
CA ALA A 63 -28.79 -2.21 -15.19
C ALA A 63 -27.68 -2.90 -14.37
N LEU A 64 -27.50 -4.22 -14.51
CA LEU A 64 -26.45 -4.96 -13.78
C LEU A 64 -25.07 -4.89 -14.45
N LEU A 65 -25.01 -4.66 -15.77
CA LEU A 65 -23.75 -4.63 -16.51
C LEU A 65 -22.72 -3.61 -15.99
N PRO A 66 -23.09 -2.35 -15.66
CA PRO A 66 -22.14 -1.38 -15.12
C PRO A 66 -21.58 -1.78 -13.76
N ILE A 67 -22.43 -2.34 -12.88
CA ILE A 67 -22.03 -2.78 -11.53
C ILE A 67 -21.05 -3.95 -11.64
N ALA A 68 -21.39 -4.96 -12.45
CA ALA A 68 -20.51 -6.10 -12.70
C ALA A 68 -19.16 -5.66 -13.28
N SER A 69 -19.16 -4.71 -14.23
CA SER A 69 -17.92 -4.17 -14.78
C SER A 69 -17.08 -3.43 -13.74
N GLN A 70 -17.71 -2.68 -12.83
CA GLN A 70 -16.99 -1.97 -11.77
C GLN A 70 -16.39 -2.95 -10.77
N ASP A 71 -17.14 -3.97 -10.35
CA ASP A 71 -16.67 -4.99 -9.42
C ASP A 71 -15.56 -5.86 -10.01
N MET A 72 -15.67 -6.25 -11.29
CA MET A 72 -14.60 -6.93 -12.01
C MET A 72 -13.33 -6.07 -12.09
N SER A 73 -13.48 -4.75 -12.32
CA SER A 73 -12.33 -3.84 -12.36
C SER A 73 -11.63 -3.71 -11.00
N ARG A 74 -12.40 -3.66 -9.91
CA ARG A 74 -11.89 -3.62 -8.54
C ARG A 74 -11.22 -4.94 -8.15
N ALA A 75 -11.81 -6.07 -8.51
CA ALA A 75 -11.23 -7.40 -8.30
C ALA A 75 -9.89 -7.54 -9.05
N ALA A 76 -9.85 -7.18 -10.33
CA ALA A 76 -8.62 -7.22 -11.12
C ALA A 76 -7.54 -6.28 -10.57
N GLN A 77 -7.91 -5.09 -10.09
CA GLN A 77 -6.99 -4.16 -9.45
C GLN A 77 -6.43 -4.75 -8.14
N ALA A 78 -7.28 -5.37 -7.31
CA ALA A 78 -6.86 -6.02 -6.06
C ALA A 78 -5.93 -7.22 -6.31
N ASP A 79 -6.19 -8.02 -7.35
CA ASP A 79 -5.35 -9.15 -7.74
C ASP A 79 -3.96 -8.68 -8.19
N ARG A 80 -3.89 -7.64 -9.03
CA ARG A 80 -2.62 -7.02 -9.45
C ARG A 80 -1.87 -6.41 -8.28
N ALA A 81 -2.57 -5.70 -7.38
CA ALA A 81 -1.99 -5.16 -6.16
C ALA A 81 -1.35 -6.27 -5.31
N ALA A 82 -2.05 -7.40 -5.17
CA ALA A 82 -1.58 -8.55 -4.41
C ALA A 82 -0.40 -9.26 -5.05
N ALA A 83 -0.38 -9.39 -6.37
CA ALA A 83 0.77 -9.90 -7.09
C ALA A 83 1.99 -8.97 -6.91
N CYS A 84 1.81 -7.65 -7.12
CA CYS A 84 2.83 -6.64 -6.94
C CYS A 84 3.40 -6.66 -5.51
N GLY A 85 2.55 -6.63 -4.49
CA GLY A 85 2.95 -6.62 -3.09
C GLY A 85 3.74 -7.86 -2.66
N ARG A 86 3.32 -9.05 -3.08
CA ARG A 86 4.06 -10.30 -2.81
C ARG A 86 5.41 -10.32 -3.52
N SER A 87 5.46 -9.88 -4.77
CA SER A 87 6.72 -9.82 -5.51
C SER A 87 7.67 -8.79 -4.92
N ALA A 88 7.18 -7.64 -4.50
CA ALA A 88 7.98 -6.61 -3.83
C ALA A 88 8.53 -7.11 -2.47
N LEU A 89 7.76 -7.86 -1.68
CA LEU A 89 8.27 -8.53 -0.48
C LEU A 89 9.37 -9.56 -0.79
N ALA A 90 9.23 -10.32 -1.88
CA ALA A 90 10.27 -11.24 -2.33
C ALA A 90 11.53 -10.49 -2.76
N GLU A 91 11.40 -9.39 -3.51
CA GLU A 91 12.52 -8.52 -3.92
C GLU A 91 13.24 -7.93 -2.70
N MET A 92 12.49 -7.46 -1.69
CA MET A 92 13.04 -6.96 -0.43
C MET A 92 13.95 -8.01 0.25
N ARG A 93 13.58 -9.30 0.22
CA ARG A 93 14.39 -10.39 0.77
C ARG A 93 15.59 -10.71 -0.09
N VAL A 94 15.36 -10.95 -1.38
CA VAL A 94 16.40 -11.39 -2.33
C VAL A 94 17.52 -10.37 -2.43
N ARG A 95 17.17 -9.07 -2.42
CA ARG A 95 18.13 -7.98 -2.51
C ARG A 95 18.65 -7.48 -1.16
N GLN A 96 18.15 -8.06 -0.06
CA GLN A 96 18.50 -7.64 1.30
C GLN A 96 18.25 -6.15 1.54
N PHE A 97 17.14 -5.61 1.02
CA PHE A 97 16.79 -4.20 1.23
C PHE A 97 16.49 -3.85 2.69
N CYS A 98 16.35 -4.85 3.56
CA CYS A 98 16.21 -4.65 5.00
C CYS A 98 17.54 -4.53 5.74
N ASP A 99 18.69 -4.71 5.07
CA ASP A 99 20.01 -4.54 5.68
C ASP A 99 20.34 -3.05 5.83
N PRO A 100 20.47 -2.54 7.08
CA PRO A 100 20.78 -1.15 7.35
C PRO A 100 22.13 -0.70 6.79
N MET A 101 23.06 -1.62 6.53
CA MET A 101 24.36 -1.29 5.93
C MET A 101 24.23 -0.85 4.47
N GLY A 102 23.16 -1.27 3.78
CA GLY A 102 22.88 -0.84 2.41
C GLY A 102 22.05 0.44 2.30
N TRP A 103 21.65 1.04 3.42
CA TRP A 103 20.78 2.21 3.43
C TRP A 103 21.57 3.51 3.33
N LEU A 104 21.13 4.38 2.43
CA LEU A 104 21.67 5.72 2.28
C LEU A 104 20.62 6.77 2.66
N ALA A 105 21.00 7.63 3.59
CA ALA A 105 20.24 8.82 3.86
C ALA A 105 20.48 9.88 2.78
N VAL A 106 19.40 10.43 2.24
CA VAL A 106 19.49 11.63 1.39
C VAL A 106 19.43 12.86 2.30
N GLN A 107 20.42 13.74 2.17
CA GLN A 107 20.38 15.07 2.76
C GLN A 107 20.13 16.08 1.64
N SER A 108 19.09 16.88 1.78
CA SER A 108 18.88 18.06 0.94
C SER A 108 19.76 19.17 1.51
N LEU A 109 20.79 19.59 0.78
CA LEU A 109 21.73 20.62 1.26
C LEU A 109 21.20 22.05 1.10
N GLY A 110 19.88 22.23 1.05
CA GLY A 110 19.28 23.53 0.71
C GLY A 110 19.47 23.89 -0.77
N PRO A 111 19.09 25.12 -1.17
CA PRO A 111 19.24 25.56 -2.55
C PRO A 111 20.71 25.44 -2.98
N PRO A 112 20.98 24.84 -4.15
CA PRO A 112 22.35 24.52 -4.53
C PRO A 112 23.18 25.80 -4.74
N PRO A 113 24.43 25.84 -4.27
CA PRO A 113 25.37 26.88 -4.69
C PRO A 113 25.72 26.64 -6.16
N ALA A 114 25.02 27.30 -7.11
CA ALA A 114 25.29 27.39 -8.56
C ALA A 114 25.51 26.09 -9.38
N PHE A 115 25.68 24.92 -8.77
CA PHE A 115 26.14 23.67 -9.38
C PHE A 115 25.11 22.53 -9.20
N GLY A 116 23.84 22.80 -9.49
CA GLY A 116 22.78 21.78 -9.54
C GLY A 116 22.50 21.04 -8.22
N PRO A 117 21.42 20.24 -8.15
CA PRO A 117 21.12 19.45 -6.96
C PRO A 117 22.17 18.35 -6.78
N VAL A 118 23.07 18.54 -5.82
CA VAL A 118 24.00 17.50 -5.39
C VAL A 118 23.31 16.67 -4.32
N VAL A 119 22.91 15.45 -4.66
CA VAL A 119 22.65 14.42 -3.64
C VAL A 119 24.00 14.10 -3.02
N GLN A 120 24.35 14.73 -1.90
CA GLN A 120 25.46 14.24 -1.11
C GLN A 120 25.01 12.92 -0.48
N MET A 121 25.46 11.82 -1.08
CA MET A 121 25.56 10.57 -0.37
C MET A 121 26.43 10.82 0.84
N VAL A 122 25.85 10.57 2.01
CA VAL A 122 26.49 10.76 3.29
C VAL A 122 27.83 10.00 3.29
N LEU A 123 28.95 10.74 3.38
CA LEU A 123 30.30 10.20 3.42
C LEU A 123 30.47 9.21 4.59
N PRO A 124 31.34 8.20 4.46
CA PRO A 124 31.70 7.29 5.54
C PRO A 124 32.15 8.09 6.78
N GLY A 125 31.46 7.94 7.91
CA GLY A 125 31.82 8.58 9.19
C GLY A 125 30.73 9.44 9.84
N LEU A 126 29.62 9.73 9.15
CA LEU A 126 28.39 10.23 9.80
C LEU A 126 27.67 9.08 10.54
N PRO A 127 26.87 9.37 11.58
CA PRO A 127 26.24 8.33 12.38
C PRO A 127 25.44 7.40 11.48
N ALA A 128 25.80 6.11 11.52
CA ALA A 128 25.08 5.06 10.82
C ALA A 128 23.59 5.18 11.13
N LEU A 129 22.73 4.91 10.14
CA LEU A 129 21.29 4.84 10.36
C LEU A 129 21.00 3.91 11.54
N ASP A 130 20.23 4.41 12.52
CA ASP A 130 19.95 3.65 13.73
C ASP A 130 18.83 2.65 13.43
N ALA A 131 19.16 1.36 13.40
CA ALA A 131 18.20 0.28 13.21
C ALA A 131 17.06 0.25 14.26
N ARG A 132 17.13 1.07 15.33
CA ARG A 132 16.04 1.30 16.28
C ARG A 132 14.97 2.27 15.78
N GLU A 133 15.21 3.00 14.71
CA GLU A 133 14.25 3.91 14.12
C GLU A 133 13.46 3.24 13.00
N SER A 134 12.39 3.91 12.56
CA SER A 134 11.62 3.47 11.41
C SER A 134 12.03 4.25 10.16
N TYR A 135 12.04 3.58 9.01
CA TYR A 135 12.51 4.12 7.73
C TYR A 135 11.57 3.79 6.58
N ALA A 136 11.45 4.73 5.63
CA ALA A 136 10.73 4.52 4.37
C ALA A 136 11.76 4.31 3.26
N ILE A 137 11.85 3.09 2.75
CA ILE A 137 12.66 2.76 1.57
C ILE A 137 11.84 3.14 0.35
N ASP A 138 12.17 4.30 -0.22
CA ASP A 138 11.45 4.89 -1.35
C ASP A 138 12.41 5.62 -2.30
N PRO A 139 13.30 4.87 -2.98
CA PRO A 139 14.29 5.46 -3.87
C PRO A 139 13.66 6.12 -5.09
N LEU A 140 12.50 5.63 -5.53
CA LEU A 140 11.79 6.19 -6.68
C LEU A 140 11.32 7.63 -6.40
N TYR A 141 10.66 7.87 -5.26
CA TYR A 141 10.26 9.23 -4.89
C TYR A 141 11.45 10.17 -4.74
N LEU A 142 12.54 9.69 -4.13
CA LEU A 142 13.77 10.46 -3.99
C LEU A 142 14.39 10.81 -5.34
N ALA A 143 14.32 9.92 -6.33
CA ALA A 143 14.83 10.20 -7.67
C ALA A 143 14.05 11.32 -8.38
N TYR A 144 12.73 11.40 -8.17
CA TYR A 144 11.89 12.47 -8.73
C TYR A 144 12.03 13.80 -7.98
N ASN A 145 12.32 13.76 -6.67
CA ASN A 145 12.23 14.92 -5.78
C ASN A 145 13.54 15.25 -5.05
N ALA A 146 14.69 14.81 -5.57
CA ALA A 146 16.00 14.99 -4.92
C ALA A 146 16.34 16.47 -4.62
N ASP A 147 15.80 17.39 -5.41
CA ASP A 147 16.00 18.84 -5.29
C ASP A 147 15.01 19.52 -4.31
N LYS A 148 13.97 18.81 -3.85
CA LYS A 148 12.91 19.38 -3.01
C LYS A 148 13.26 19.26 -1.53
N GLN A 149 13.15 20.38 -0.81
CA GLN A 149 13.18 20.37 0.64
C GLN A 149 12.02 19.51 1.17
N GLY A 150 12.29 18.65 2.16
CA GLY A 150 11.30 17.71 2.70
C GLY A 150 11.20 16.36 2.00
N ALA A 151 11.85 16.18 0.83
CA ALA A 151 11.79 14.90 0.10
C ALA A 151 12.41 13.72 0.88
N SER A 152 13.36 13.99 1.78
CA SER A 152 13.96 13.00 2.67
C SER A 152 13.06 12.57 3.83
N GLN A 153 11.81 13.03 3.86
CA GLN A 153 10.83 12.72 4.90
C GLN A 153 9.59 12.05 4.32
N PHE A 154 9.04 11.12 5.09
CA PHE A 154 7.85 10.35 4.76
C PHE A 154 6.84 10.39 5.90
N PRO A 155 5.58 10.78 5.66
CA PRO A 155 5.11 11.59 4.53
C PRO A 155 5.97 12.82 4.27
N PHE A 156 5.92 13.33 3.04
CA PHE A 156 6.56 14.58 2.67
C PHE A 156 6.21 15.70 3.66
N ASN A 157 7.22 16.45 4.11
CA ASN A 157 7.03 17.60 4.99
C ASN A 157 8.01 18.71 4.59
N PRO A 158 7.53 19.82 3.98
CA PRO A 158 8.40 20.90 3.53
C PRO A 158 9.01 21.70 4.70
N ASP A 159 8.32 21.74 5.84
CA ASP A 159 8.69 22.59 6.98
C ASP A 159 9.76 21.96 7.86
N SER A 160 10.04 20.67 7.69
CA SER A 160 11.09 20.06 8.49
C SER A 160 12.46 20.51 7.99
N PRO A 161 13.33 21.01 8.88
CA PRO A 161 14.69 21.34 8.52
C PRO A 161 15.38 20.09 7.95
N ALA A 162 16.15 20.26 6.89
CA ALA A 162 16.92 19.18 6.26
C ALA A 162 18.07 18.65 7.15
N THR A 163 18.22 19.21 8.35
CA THR A 163 19.27 18.82 9.27
C THR A 163 19.01 17.39 9.77
N PRO A 164 20.04 16.54 9.81
CA PRO A 164 19.93 15.26 10.50
C PRO A 164 19.53 15.55 11.94
N LEU A 165 18.35 15.08 12.35
CA LEU A 165 17.91 15.16 13.74
C LEU A 165 19.05 14.59 14.58
N ALA A 166 19.66 15.45 15.41
CA ALA A 166 20.66 14.99 16.37
C ALA A 166 20.01 13.91 17.22
N TRP A 167 20.64 12.74 17.32
CA TRP A 167 20.17 11.69 18.20
C TRP A 167 20.48 12.07 19.67
N PRO A 168 19.53 11.92 20.61
CA PRO A 168 18.14 11.47 20.42
C PRO A 168 17.23 12.57 19.88
N ALA A 169 16.29 12.21 18.99
CA ALA A 169 15.32 13.17 18.46
C ALA A 169 14.49 13.77 19.60
N PRO A 170 14.35 15.10 19.70
CA PRO A 170 13.52 15.73 20.71
C PRO A 170 12.06 15.26 20.58
N VAL A 171 11.30 15.28 21.68
CA VAL A 171 9.86 14.89 21.69
C VAL A 171 9.03 15.69 20.68
N ASN A 172 9.48 16.90 20.34
CA ASN A 172 8.85 17.77 19.35
C ASN A 172 9.38 17.57 17.92
N ALA A 173 10.18 16.53 17.66
CA ALA A 173 10.64 16.20 16.33
C ALA A 173 9.44 15.90 15.43
N ALA A 174 9.50 16.37 14.17
CA ALA A 174 8.45 16.17 13.18
C ALA A 174 8.00 14.70 13.15
N TRP A 175 6.70 14.44 12.99
CA TRP A 175 6.09 13.10 12.99
C TRP A 175 6.49 12.22 11.80
N THR A 176 7.55 12.58 11.09
CA THR A 176 8.00 11.96 9.85
C THR A 176 8.99 10.82 10.09
N MET A 177 8.84 9.82 9.24
CA MET A 177 9.77 8.72 9.03
C MET A 177 10.84 9.20 8.04
N ARG A 178 12.10 8.80 8.23
CA ARG A 178 13.14 9.20 7.28
C ARG A 178 13.01 8.38 6.00
N ARG A 179 12.95 9.06 4.86
CA ARG A 179 12.99 8.43 3.54
C ARG A 179 14.44 8.15 3.15
N ILE A 180 14.74 6.92 2.78
CA ILE A 180 16.08 6.43 2.47
C ILE A 180 16.13 5.84 1.06
N THR A 181 17.34 5.88 0.48
CA THR A 181 17.69 5.20 -0.77
C THR A 181 18.66 4.05 -0.49
N LEU A 182 19.11 3.36 -1.53
CA LEU A 182 19.95 2.16 -1.44
C LEU A 182 21.33 2.41 -2.07
N ASP A 183 22.39 1.92 -1.41
CA ASP A 183 23.81 2.15 -1.74
C ASP A 183 24.27 1.62 -3.11
N ARG A 184 23.43 0.84 -3.79
CA ARG A 184 23.77 0.26 -5.11
C ARG A 184 23.65 1.25 -6.27
N ALA A 185 23.30 2.50 -5.97
CA ALA A 185 23.02 3.52 -6.95
C ALA A 185 24.17 4.54 -6.93
N GLY A 186 25.13 4.43 -7.85
CA GLY A 186 26.23 5.39 -7.97
C GLY A 186 25.75 6.84 -8.16
N PRO A 187 26.62 7.86 -8.10
CA PRO A 187 26.28 9.28 -7.88
C PRO A 187 25.45 10.01 -8.96
N VAL A 188 24.91 9.32 -9.98
CA VAL A 188 24.24 9.96 -11.12
C VAL A 188 22.72 9.80 -11.03
N ALA A 189 22.04 10.80 -10.46
CA ALA A 189 20.59 10.82 -10.20
C ALA A 189 19.72 10.34 -11.40
N ALA A 190 20.08 10.69 -12.64
CA ALA A 190 19.33 10.27 -13.83
C ALA A 190 19.43 8.75 -14.11
N VAL A 191 20.60 8.15 -13.90
CA VAL A 191 20.78 6.69 -14.05
C VAL A 191 20.06 5.94 -12.92
N GLN A 192 20.06 6.52 -11.73
CA GLN A 192 19.35 5.97 -10.58
C GLN A 192 17.84 5.96 -10.80
N GLN A 193 17.26 7.00 -11.41
CA GLN A 193 15.82 7.06 -11.69
C GLN A 193 15.35 5.90 -12.56
N VAL A 194 16.04 5.60 -13.67
CA VAL A 194 15.68 4.49 -14.55
C VAL A 194 15.80 3.13 -13.84
N LEU A 195 16.84 2.97 -13.01
CA LEU A 195 17.01 1.75 -12.22
C LEU A 195 15.91 1.58 -11.18
N PHE A 196 15.57 2.65 -10.46
CA PHE A 196 14.54 2.60 -9.43
C PHE A 196 13.15 2.48 -10.01
N ASP A 197 12.85 3.10 -11.15
CA ASP A 197 11.60 2.86 -11.88
C ASP A 197 11.49 1.36 -12.22
N ARG A 198 12.56 0.74 -12.71
CA ARG A 198 12.57 -0.68 -13.02
C ARG A 198 12.29 -1.60 -11.81
N ILE A 199 12.74 -1.22 -10.61
CA ILE A 199 12.65 -2.05 -9.40
C ILE A 199 11.36 -1.78 -8.62
N PHE A 200 10.99 -0.51 -8.49
CA PHE A 200 9.88 -0.03 -7.66
C PHE A 200 8.57 0.15 -8.45
N THR A 201 8.58 -0.11 -9.76
CA THR A 201 7.39 -0.18 -10.60
C THR A 201 7.11 -1.63 -11.02
N TRP A 202 5.84 -2.02 -10.98
CA TRP A 202 5.41 -3.38 -11.32
C TRP A 202 5.48 -3.62 -12.82
N GLN A 203 6.33 -4.56 -13.25
CA GLN A 203 6.58 -4.82 -14.67
C GLN A 203 5.52 -5.69 -15.34
N ASP A 204 4.77 -6.45 -14.56
CA ASP A 204 3.74 -7.36 -15.07
C ASP A 204 2.43 -6.63 -15.45
N ASP A 205 2.43 -5.30 -15.35
CA ASP A 205 1.39 -4.43 -15.88
C ASP A 205 1.63 -4.14 -17.37
N VAL A 206 1.72 -5.23 -18.14
CA VAL A 206 2.05 -5.20 -19.57
C VAL A 206 0.96 -4.45 -20.32
N VAL A 207 1.37 -3.41 -21.08
CA VAL A 207 0.47 -2.73 -22.00
C VAL A 207 0.32 -3.59 -23.23
N PHE A 208 -0.87 -4.13 -23.41
CA PHE A 208 -1.28 -4.70 -24.67
C PHE A 208 -1.81 -3.58 -25.55
N GLY A 209 -1.27 -3.44 -26.76
CA GLY A 209 -1.93 -2.62 -27.76
C GLY A 209 -3.37 -3.13 -27.92
N ARG A 210 -4.35 -2.23 -27.82
CA ARG A 210 -5.71 -2.55 -28.28
C ARG A 210 -5.70 -2.40 -29.80
N PRO A 211 -5.66 -3.49 -30.58
CA PRO A 211 -5.94 -3.37 -32.00
C PRO A 211 -7.34 -2.79 -32.18
N GLY A 212 -7.52 -1.95 -33.20
CA GLY A 212 -8.85 -1.45 -33.56
C GLY A 212 -9.83 -2.59 -33.91
N GLU A 213 -9.31 -3.78 -34.24
CA GLU A 213 -10.07 -5.01 -34.48
C GLU A 213 -10.03 -5.94 -33.26
N GLN A 214 -11.20 -6.25 -32.70
CA GLN A 214 -11.38 -7.15 -31.54
C GLN A 214 -10.90 -8.60 -31.79
N SER A 215 -10.63 -8.98 -33.04
CA SER A 215 -10.15 -10.30 -33.44
C SER A 215 -8.62 -10.45 -33.36
N GLN A 216 -7.88 -9.36 -33.25
CA GLN A 216 -6.42 -9.41 -33.23
C GLN A 216 -5.91 -9.71 -31.82
N ARG A 217 -4.91 -10.60 -31.74
CA ARG A 217 -4.27 -10.96 -30.47
C ARG A 217 -3.50 -9.76 -29.93
N ALA A 218 -3.66 -9.50 -28.64
CA ALA A 218 -2.86 -8.55 -27.88
C ALA A 218 -1.35 -8.77 -28.13
N THR A 219 -0.69 -7.78 -28.74
CA THR A 219 0.76 -7.78 -28.94
C THR A 219 1.45 -6.93 -27.87
N PRO A 220 2.52 -7.43 -27.24
CA PRO A 220 3.31 -6.63 -26.33
C PRO A 220 3.99 -5.51 -27.13
N VAL A 221 3.92 -4.28 -26.61
CA VAL A 221 4.61 -3.13 -27.20
C VAL A 221 6.04 -3.12 -26.69
N PHE A 222 7.01 -3.07 -27.61
CA PHE A 222 8.42 -2.85 -27.28
C PHE A 222 8.78 -1.41 -27.56
N THR A 223 9.44 -0.74 -26.62
CA THR A 223 9.91 0.64 -26.82
C THR A 223 11.38 0.63 -27.18
N VAL A 224 11.70 1.13 -28.38
CA VAL A 224 13.07 1.42 -28.79
C VAL A 224 13.38 2.86 -28.41
N THR A 225 14.29 3.09 -27.46
CA THR A 225 14.69 4.47 -27.10
C THR A 225 15.43 5.10 -28.29
N PRO A 226 14.90 6.17 -28.93
CA PRO A 226 15.55 6.81 -30.04
C PRO A 226 16.61 7.79 -29.50
N THR A 227 17.76 7.26 -29.06
CA THR A 227 18.94 8.12 -28.98
C THR A 227 19.50 8.24 -30.39
N GLY A 228 19.64 9.47 -30.89
CA GLY A 228 20.02 9.85 -32.27
C GLY A 228 21.39 9.38 -32.78
N PHE A 229 21.94 8.29 -32.25
CA PHE A 229 23.06 7.56 -32.81
C PHE A 229 22.67 6.07 -32.82
N ALA A 230 22.52 5.51 -34.01
CA ALA A 230 22.17 4.12 -34.24
C ALA A 230 23.27 3.20 -33.72
N GLN A 231 23.23 2.85 -32.43
CA GLN A 231 23.96 1.71 -31.89
C GLN A 231 23.07 0.47 -32.04
N ALA A 232 23.42 -0.37 -33.00
CA ALA A 232 22.90 -1.72 -33.13
C ALA A 232 23.11 -2.48 -31.80
N GLY A 233 22.04 -3.02 -31.24
CA GLY A 233 22.09 -3.87 -30.04
C GLY A 233 21.51 -3.29 -28.76
N LYS A 234 20.71 -2.21 -28.79
CA LYS A 234 19.99 -1.79 -27.58
C LYS A 234 18.88 -2.79 -27.23
N PRO A 235 18.79 -3.26 -25.98
CA PRO A 235 17.75 -4.18 -25.55
C PRO A 235 16.37 -3.53 -25.72
N GLU A 236 15.48 -4.23 -26.43
CA GLU A 236 14.06 -3.95 -26.44
C GLU A 236 13.50 -4.34 -25.07
N TYR A 237 12.89 -3.39 -24.38
CA TYR A 237 12.18 -3.66 -23.13
C TYR A 237 10.69 -3.75 -23.43
N LEU A 238 10.01 -4.67 -22.73
CA LEU A 238 8.55 -4.71 -22.69
C LEU A 238 8.05 -3.39 -22.11
N SER A 239 7.12 -2.75 -22.82
CA SER A 239 6.42 -1.58 -22.31
C SER A 239 5.41 -2.01 -21.24
N PHE A 240 5.50 -1.39 -20.08
CA PHE A 240 4.55 -1.52 -18.98
C PHE A 240 3.91 -0.15 -18.72
N GLU A 241 2.66 -0.13 -18.20
CA GLU A 241 1.92 1.13 -17.99
C GLU A 241 2.53 1.97 -16.87
N GLY A 242 3.29 1.30 -15.98
CA GLY A 242 3.86 1.91 -14.78
C GLY A 242 2.80 2.27 -13.75
N ARG A 243 1.61 1.68 -13.87
CA ARG A 243 0.45 2.06 -13.07
C ARG A 243 0.63 1.70 -11.60
N PHE A 244 1.26 0.57 -11.30
CA PHE A 244 1.50 0.12 -9.94
C PHE A 244 2.94 0.39 -9.54
N THR A 245 3.13 1.20 -8.51
CA THR A 245 4.44 1.41 -7.86
C THR A 245 4.36 1.00 -6.42
N TRP A 246 5.52 0.78 -5.80
CA TRP A 246 5.56 0.41 -4.39
C TRP A 246 6.70 1.11 -3.65
N LEU A 247 6.55 1.20 -2.34
CA LEU A 247 7.61 1.56 -1.40
C LEU A 247 7.57 0.57 -0.23
N ALA A 248 8.61 0.55 0.59
CA ALA A 248 8.60 -0.22 1.83
C ALA A 248 8.76 0.70 3.04
N THR A 249 8.04 0.39 4.11
CA THR A 249 8.27 0.97 5.44
C THR A 249 8.84 -0.12 6.33
N VAL A 250 9.92 0.18 7.03
CA VAL A 250 10.59 -0.71 7.96
C VAL A 250 10.42 -0.10 9.34
N CYS A 251 9.71 -0.80 10.21
CA CYS A 251 9.57 -0.42 11.61
C CYS A 251 10.21 -1.53 12.44
N PRO A 252 11.00 -1.22 13.47
CA PRO A 252 11.45 -2.24 14.41
C PRO A 252 10.20 -2.94 14.99
N ALA A 253 10.24 -4.27 15.07
CA ALA A 253 9.25 -4.96 15.89
C ALA A 253 9.40 -4.45 17.33
N ALA A 254 8.33 -4.53 18.13
CA ALA A 254 8.43 -4.22 19.55
C ALA A 254 9.51 -5.12 20.13
N ALA A 255 10.70 -4.57 20.27
CA ALA A 255 11.88 -5.35 20.58
C ALA A 255 11.66 -5.96 21.95
N GLN A 256 11.85 -7.27 22.05
CA GLN A 256 12.09 -7.90 23.33
C GLN A 256 13.50 -7.45 23.76
N GLU A 257 13.60 -6.20 24.22
CA GLU A 257 14.87 -5.64 24.67
C GLU A 257 15.34 -6.47 25.85
N ALA A 258 16.48 -7.15 25.67
CA ALA A 258 17.12 -7.85 26.75
C ALA A 258 17.82 -6.81 27.63
N ILE A 259 17.21 -6.51 28.78
CA ILE A 259 17.86 -5.71 29.81
C ILE A 259 18.93 -6.60 30.46
N ILE A 260 20.21 -6.33 30.17
CA ILE A 260 21.33 -6.99 30.85
C ILE A 260 21.90 -5.96 31.84
N ASN A 261 21.87 -6.28 33.14
CA ASN A 261 22.42 -5.43 34.21
C ASN A 261 21.94 -3.98 34.17
N ASN A 262 20.64 -3.78 33.93
CA ASN A 262 20.07 -2.44 33.86
C ASN A 262 20.82 -1.56 32.84
N THR A 263 21.34 -2.13 31.75
CA THR A 263 21.88 -1.40 30.60
C THR A 263 21.13 -1.90 29.37
N PRO A 264 20.68 -1.06 28.44
CA PRO A 264 19.99 -1.49 27.25
C PRO A 264 21.11 -1.89 26.30
N VAL A 265 21.73 -3.03 26.59
CA VAL A 265 22.73 -3.60 25.72
C VAL A 265 21.92 -4.13 24.56
N LEU A 266 21.93 -3.43 23.43
CA LEU A 266 21.69 -4.15 22.19
C LEU A 266 22.84 -5.13 22.06
N PRO A 267 22.62 -6.45 22.17
CA PRO A 267 23.62 -7.36 21.69
C PRO A 267 23.82 -7.03 20.20
N MET A 268 24.94 -6.40 19.87
CA MET A 268 25.27 -6.00 18.48
C MET A 268 25.21 -7.19 17.51
N ASN A 269 25.18 -8.42 18.02
CA ASN A 269 25.12 -9.67 17.27
C ASN A 269 23.76 -10.40 17.36
N ARG A 270 22.65 -9.74 17.73
CA ARG A 270 21.33 -10.38 17.62
C ARG A 270 20.60 -9.91 16.37
N LYS A 271 19.99 -10.89 15.71
CA LYS A 271 18.98 -10.67 14.68
C LYS A 271 17.88 -9.78 15.27
N GLN A 272 17.66 -8.63 14.66
CA GLN A 272 16.58 -7.73 15.03
C GLN A 272 15.38 -8.05 14.15
N ALA A 273 14.24 -8.37 14.77
CA ALA A 273 13.00 -8.51 14.03
C ALA A 273 12.50 -7.12 13.64
N CYS A 274 12.28 -6.90 12.35
CA CYS A 274 11.71 -5.69 11.81
C CYS A 274 10.39 -6.02 11.12
N ARG A 275 9.35 -5.24 11.37
CA ARG A 275 8.11 -5.29 10.62
C ARG A 275 8.28 -4.47 9.34
N VAL A 276 8.24 -5.15 8.22
CA VAL A 276 8.36 -4.57 6.88
C VAL A 276 6.99 -4.55 6.25
N SER A 277 6.52 -3.36 5.87
CA SER A 277 5.25 -3.19 5.16
C SER A 277 5.51 -2.61 3.77
N VAL A 278 5.24 -3.40 2.74
CA VAL A 278 5.25 -2.97 1.35
C VAL A 278 3.91 -2.31 1.04
N VAL A 279 3.96 -1.09 0.56
CA VAL A 279 2.80 -0.26 0.25
C VAL A 279 2.69 -0.14 -1.26
N VAL A 280 1.59 -0.61 -1.83
CA VAL A 280 1.33 -0.61 -3.28
C VAL A 280 0.39 0.54 -3.62
N PHE A 281 0.78 1.33 -4.60
CA PHE A 281 0.05 2.48 -5.11
C PHE A 281 -0.47 2.21 -6.52
N ASP A 282 -1.68 2.66 -6.82
CA ASP A 282 -2.20 2.86 -8.18
C ASP A 282 -2.01 4.32 -8.58
N ARG A 283 -1.24 4.58 -9.65
CA ARG A 283 -0.91 5.91 -10.19
C ARG A 283 -0.43 6.86 -9.09
N ARG A 284 0.61 6.44 -8.39
CA ARG A 284 1.26 7.24 -7.35
C ARG A 284 1.67 8.61 -7.92
N SER A 285 1.21 9.69 -7.29
CA SER A 285 1.74 11.03 -7.58
C SER A 285 3.09 11.19 -6.88
N PHE A 286 4.05 11.74 -7.63
CA PHE A 286 5.37 12.13 -7.12
C PHE A 286 5.45 13.64 -6.91
N ASP A 287 4.37 14.38 -7.13
CA ASP A 287 4.37 15.82 -6.99
C ASP A 287 4.45 16.17 -5.50
N PRO A 288 5.46 16.95 -5.08
CA PRO A 288 5.48 17.45 -3.72
C PRO A 288 4.28 18.42 -3.56
N PRO A 289 3.69 18.55 -2.37
CA PRO A 289 2.76 19.64 -2.10
C PRO A 289 3.37 20.97 -2.55
N GLY A 290 2.74 21.60 -3.54
CA GLY A 290 3.21 22.87 -4.07
C GLY A 290 3.17 23.97 -3.00
N PRO A 291 4.10 24.94 -3.01
CA PRO A 291 4.08 26.09 -2.09
C PRO A 291 2.84 26.98 -2.28
N SER A 292 2.16 26.85 -3.42
CA SER A 292 0.92 27.56 -3.76
C SER A 292 -0.29 26.63 -3.84
N GLY A 293 -0.21 25.42 -3.23
CA GLY A 293 -1.23 24.39 -3.36
C GLY A 293 -2.62 24.99 -3.21
N ASP A 294 -3.48 24.75 -4.21
CA ASP A 294 -4.89 25.10 -4.10
C ASP A 294 -5.34 24.56 -2.74
N PRO A 295 -5.80 25.41 -1.80
CA PRO A 295 -6.23 24.94 -0.49
C PRO A 295 -7.30 23.84 -0.61
N ASN A 296 -8.01 23.79 -1.74
CA ASN A 296 -9.03 22.80 -2.02
C ASN A 296 -8.50 21.44 -2.52
N GLU A 297 -7.23 21.34 -2.93
CA GLU A 297 -6.62 20.08 -3.38
C GLU A 297 -5.61 19.56 -2.34
N PRO A 298 -6.01 18.59 -1.50
CA PRO A 298 -5.13 18.08 -0.47
C PRO A 298 -3.93 17.34 -1.08
N PRO A 299 -2.71 17.51 -0.54
CA PRO A 299 -1.53 16.84 -1.05
C PRO A 299 -1.67 15.31 -1.06
N ALA A 300 -0.96 14.66 -1.98
CA ALA A 300 -0.97 13.20 -2.12
C ALA A 300 -0.45 12.49 -0.86
N GLU A 301 0.53 13.07 -0.17
CA GLU A 301 1.03 12.65 1.13
C GLU A 301 0.76 13.77 2.14
N ARG A 302 -0.05 13.51 3.17
CA ARG A 302 -0.45 14.55 4.14
C ARG A 302 -0.68 14.00 5.55
N TRP A 303 -0.78 14.90 6.51
CA TRP A 303 -1.00 14.58 7.92
C TRP A 303 -2.39 15.02 8.40
N ALA A 304 -2.97 14.20 9.26
CA ALA A 304 -4.10 14.57 10.11
C ALA A 304 -3.74 14.27 11.58
N ASP A 305 -4.37 14.99 12.48
CA ASP A 305 -4.21 14.81 13.92
C ASP A 305 -5.13 13.71 14.40
N VAL A 306 -4.63 12.84 15.28
CA VAL A 306 -5.47 11.83 15.94
C VAL A 306 -5.89 12.40 17.28
N VAL A 307 -7.16 12.75 17.40
CA VAL A 307 -7.73 13.35 18.61
C VAL A 307 -7.97 12.30 19.68
N ALA A 308 -8.56 11.16 19.28
CA ALA A 308 -8.95 10.13 20.21
C ALA A 308 -9.01 8.75 19.55
N PHE A 309 -8.93 7.73 20.40
CA PHE A 309 -9.23 6.33 20.08
C PHE A 309 -10.43 5.88 20.91
N PRO A 310 -11.69 6.19 20.51
CA PRO A 310 -12.88 5.81 21.28
C PRO A 310 -12.92 4.33 21.67
N GLY A 311 -12.43 3.44 20.79
CA GLY A 311 -12.36 1.99 21.02
C GLY A 311 -11.07 1.49 21.67
N GLY A 312 -10.19 2.36 22.17
CA GLY A 312 -8.93 1.96 22.81
C GLY A 312 -7.87 1.37 21.87
N GLY A 313 -8.09 1.43 20.55
CA GLY A 313 -7.09 1.06 19.53
C GLY A 313 -6.94 -0.44 19.25
N ILE A 314 -7.78 -1.29 19.83
CA ILE A 314 -7.74 -2.75 19.63
C ILE A 314 -8.21 -3.08 18.20
N GLY A 315 -7.42 -3.84 17.45
CA GLY A 315 -7.68 -4.18 16.05
C GLY A 315 -7.67 -2.98 15.08
N GLY A 316 -7.13 -1.83 15.51
CA GLY A 316 -7.34 -0.52 14.89
C GLY A 316 -8.50 0.22 15.54
N GLY A 317 -9.71 -0.34 15.45
CA GLY A 317 -10.90 0.21 16.09
C GLY A 317 -11.31 1.58 15.54
N ASP A 318 -12.08 2.33 16.31
CA ASP A 318 -12.49 3.68 15.92
C ASP A 318 -11.44 4.72 16.29
N VAL A 319 -11.20 5.65 15.36
CA VAL A 319 -10.26 6.75 15.49
C VAL A 319 -10.94 8.05 15.07
N LEU A 320 -10.78 9.10 15.88
CA LEU A 320 -11.24 10.44 15.56
C LEU A 320 -10.08 11.24 14.98
N LEU A 321 -10.19 11.59 13.70
CA LEU A 321 -9.20 12.39 12.98
C LEU A 321 -9.61 13.85 12.95
N GLN A 322 -8.63 14.75 12.90
CA GLN A 322 -8.83 16.19 12.81
C GLN A 322 -7.83 16.81 11.84
N ALA A 323 -8.26 17.81 11.09
CA ALA A 323 -7.39 18.59 10.22
C ALA A 323 -7.88 20.05 10.16
N ASN A 324 -7.02 20.96 9.71
CA ASN A 324 -7.38 22.37 9.55
C ASN A 324 -8.40 22.59 8.43
N ASP A 325 -8.42 21.69 7.44
CA ASP A 325 -9.29 21.77 6.26
C ASP A 325 -10.07 20.45 6.09
N PRO A 326 -11.39 20.49 5.86
CA PRO A 326 -12.20 19.29 5.67
C PRO A 326 -11.75 18.45 4.45
N ALA A 327 -11.20 19.06 3.40
CA ALA A 327 -10.72 18.34 2.21
C ALA A 327 -9.58 17.37 2.56
N TRP A 328 -8.79 17.66 3.60
CA TRP A 328 -7.73 16.76 4.05
C TRP A 328 -8.27 15.46 4.63
N LEU A 329 -9.50 15.49 5.15
CA LEU A 329 -10.24 14.36 5.71
C LEU A 329 -11.15 13.66 4.68
N ALA A 330 -11.00 13.93 3.39
CA ALA A 330 -11.74 13.29 2.28
C ALA A 330 -11.33 11.81 2.05
N LEU A 331 -11.44 11.00 3.11
CA LEU A 331 -11.17 9.57 3.16
C LEU A 331 -12.35 8.75 2.62
N ARG A 332 -12.03 7.57 2.07
CA ARG A 332 -13.01 6.60 1.57
C ARG A 332 -12.77 5.23 2.18
N GLU A 333 -13.84 4.43 2.23
CA GLU A 333 -13.75 3.03 2.60
C GLU A 333 -12.81 2.27 1.66
N GLY A 334 -12.09 1.30 2.22
CA GLY A 334 -11.11 0.50 1.51
C GLY A 334 -9.76 1.18 1.28
N GLN A 335 -9.61 2.48 1.53
CA GLN A 335 -8.32 3.17 1.51
C GLN A 335 -7.44 2.77 2.70
N TRP A 336 -6.17 3.17 2.65
CA TRP A 336 -5.20 2.92 3.70
C TRP A 336 -4.68 4.22 4.30
N LEU A 337 -4.38 4.17 5.59
CA LEU A 337 -3.64 5.23 6.29
C LEU A 337 -2.55 4.61 7.15
N MET A 338 -1.60 5.42 7.58
CA MET A 338 -0.56 5.02 8.52
C MET A 338 -0.70 5.84 9.81
N LEU A 339 -0.89 5.19 10.94
CA LEU A 339 -0.82 5.85 12.24
C LEU A 339 0.64 5.96 12.69
N ALA A 340 0.98 7.09 13.29
CA ALA A 340 2.28 7.44 13.84
C ALA A 340 2.14 7.82 15.32
N GLY A 341 3.04 7.32 16.15
CA GLY A 341 3.04 7.50 17.61
C GLY A 341 4.46 7.47 18.19
N LEU A 342 4.59 7.68 19.50
CA LEU A 342 5.85 7.63 20.24
C LEU A 342 5.79 6.55 21.30
N GLU A 343 6.61 5.52 21.16
CA GLU A 343 6.82 4.51 22.19
C GLU A 343 7.90 4.97 23.16
N LEU A 344 7.55 5.04 24.44
CA LEU A 344 8.51 5.26 25.52
C LEU A 344 9.34 3.99 25.69
N VAL A 345 10.61 4.02 25.30
CA VAL A 345 11.52 2.91 25.51
C VAL A 345 12.35 3.17 26.78
N PRO A 346 12.18 2.34 27.82
CA PRO A 346 12.96 2.48 29.04
C PRO A 346 14.42 2.15 28.75
N SER A 347 15.33 3.11 28.97
CA SER A 347 16.77 2.91 28.85
C SER A 347 17.43 2.89 30.24
N PRO A 348 17.48 1.76 30.96
CA PRO A 348 18.29 1.67 32.17
C PRO A 348 19.79 1.74 31.77
N PRO A 349 20.75 2.33 32.52
CA PRO A 349 20.65 2.85 33.87
C PRO A 349 20.54 4.39 33.90
N ALA A 350 20.49 5.04 32.74
CA ALA A 350 20.35 6.49 32.66
C ALA A 350 18.89 6.91 32.95
N PRO A 351 18.66 8.04 33.62
CA PRO A 351 17.30 8.55 33.89
C PRO A 351 16.56 9.05 32.64
N GLN A 352 17.14 8.93 31.44
CA GLN A 352 16.56 9.44 30.21
C GLN A 352 15.91 8.31 29.42
N ALA A 353 14.60 8.16 29.60
CA ALA A 353 13.81 7.39 28.66
C ALA A 353 13.89 8.04 27.28
N TYR A 354 14.03 7.24 26.23
CA TYR A 354 14.02 7.72 24.86
C TYR A 354 12.70 7.37 24.19
N TYR A 355 12.28 8.20 23.26
CA TYR A 355 11.08 7.96 22.48
C TYR A 355 11.45 7.37 21.13
N ARG A 356 10.83 6.24 20.80
CA ARG A 356 10.92 5.62 19.48
C ARG A 356 9.65 5.94 18.70
N LYS A 357 9.78 6.42 17.46
CA LYS A 357 8.62 6.60 16.59
C LYS A 357 8.11 5.24 16.10
N VAL A 358 6.81 5.00 16.28
CA VAL A 358 6.13 3.79 15.84
C VAL A 358 5.18 4.13 14.72
N TYR A 359 5.22 3.32 13.65
CA TYR A 359 4.35 3.46 12.49
C TYR A 359 3.63 2.15 12.19
N ARG A 360 2.33 2.24 11.93
CA ARG A 360 1.45 1.08 11.65
C ARG A 360 0.46 1.44 10.55
N TRP A 361 0.30 0.55 9.58
CA TRP A 361 -0.66 0.69 8.50
C TRP A 361 -2.01 0.09 8.87
N TYR A 362 -3.08 0.78 8.49
CA TYR A 362 -4.46 0.41 8.74
C TYR A 362 -5.30 0.58 7.50
N ARG A 363 -6.24 -0.34 7.30
CA ARG A 363 -7.27 -0.22 6.26
C ARG A 363 -8.50 0.47 6.85
N ILE A 364 -9.04 1.44 6.12
CA ILE A 364 -10.27 2.13 6.49
C ILE A 364 -11.45 1.22 6.13
N LEU A 365 -12.20 0.79 7.13
CA LEU A 365 -13.42 -0.01 6.94
C LEU A 365 -14.62 0.88 6.68
N ALA A 366 -14.76 1.93 7.48
CA ALA A 366 -15.84 2.91 7.41
C ALA A 366 -15.28 4.30 7.69
N ALA A 367 -15.88 5.32 7.08
CA ALA A 367 -15.53 6.72 7.34
C ALA A 367 -16.82 7.53 7.48
N GLY A 368 -17.09 8.02 8.69
CA GLY A 368 -18.29 8.81 9.02
C GLY A 368 -18.32 10.17 8.33
N ASP A 369 -19.29 11.00 8.68
CA ASP A 369 -19.38 12.35 8.13
C ASP A 369 -18.29 13.27 8.71
N ILE A 370 -17.94 14.32 7.96
CA ILE A 370 -17.03 15.35 8.44
C ILE A 370 -17.84 16.33 9.28
N GLU A 371 -17.55 16.36 10.57
CA GLU A 371 -18.19 17.26 11.53
C GLU A 371 -17.39 18.56 11.62
N SER A 372 -18.03 19.67 11.29
CA SER A 372 -17.46 21.02 11.48
C SER A 372 -18.20 21.67 12.64
N ASN A 373 -17.54 21.83 13.79
CA ASN A 373 -18.12 22.48 14.97
C ASN A 373 -17.24 23.66 15.43
N PRO A 374 -17.42 24.86 14.85
CA PRO A 374 -16.64 26.03 15.22
C PRO A 374 -16.75 26.32 16.73
N PRO A 375 -15.63 26.62 17.43
CA PRO A 375 -14.33 27.00 16.87
C PRO A 375 -13.37 25.82 16.61
N ASN A 376 -13.80 24.57 16.78
CA ASN A 376 -12.92 23.42 16.62
C ASN A 376 -12.65 23.11 15.13
N PRO A 377 -11.43 22.68 14.78
CA PRO A 377 -11.12 22.22 13.42
C PRO A 377 -12.01 21.03 13.04
N PRO A 378 -12.34 20.87 11.74
CA PRO A 378 -13.12 19.75 11.22
C PRO A 378 -12.60 18.40 11.72
N GLN A 379 -13.54 17.53 12.11
CA GLN A 379 -13.24 16.19 12.60
C GLN A 379 -13.95 15.13 11.77
N ARG A 380 -13.38 13.93 11.73
CA ARG A 380 -13.99 12.78 11.07
C ARG A 380 -13.68 11.51 11.83
N GLN A 381 -14.72 10.75 12.17
CA GLN A 381 -14.56 9.42 12.74
C GLN A 381 -14.31 8.40 11.62
N VAL A 382 -13.30 7.55 11.81
CA VAL A 382 -12.98 6.44 10.91
C VAL A 382 -12.85 5.15 11.71
N THR A 383 -13.34 4.05 11.14
CA THR A 383 -13.15 2.71 11.70
C THR A 383 -12.03 2.02 10.93
N LEU A 384 -11.04 1.53 11.66
CA LEU A 384 -9.80 0.97 11.12
C LEU A 384 -9.72 -0.53 11.37
N ALA A 385 -9.19 -1.25 10.37
CA ALA A 385 -8.74 -2.63 10.50
C ALA A 385 -7.22 -2.70 10.42
N GLY A 386 -6.60 -3.28 11.43
CA GLY A 386 -5.15 -3.48 11.46
C GLY A 386 -4.65 -4.06 12.77
N PRO A 387 -3.34 -3.93 13.07
CA PRO A 387 -2.78 -4.40 14.32
C PRO A 387 -3.25 -3.55 15.51
N ASP A 388 -3.21 -4.10 16.72
CA ASP A 388 -3.51 -3.33 17.93
C ASP A 388 -2.62 -2.08 18.04
N TRP A 389 -3.23 -0.96 18.42
CA TRP A 389 -2.55 0.28 18.77
C TRP A 389 -2.41 0.38 20.28
N MET A 390 -1.17 0.47 20.78
CA MET A 390 -0.97 0.60 22.22
C MET A 390 -1.18 2.05 22.66
N MET A 391 -2.06 2.27 23.64
CA MET A 391 -2.40 3.62 24.13
C MET A 391 -1.20 4.39 24.72
N ASN A 392 -0.18 3.68 25.22
CA ASN A 392 1.07 4.29 25.68
C ASN A 392 1.94 4.85 24.54
N TRP A 393 1.57 4.60 23.27
CA TRP A 393 2.21 5.25 22.11
C TRP A 393 1.67 6.67 21.85
N ASN A 394 0.58 7.06 22.53
CA ASN A 394 -0.03 8.38 22.42
C ASN A 394 0.50 9.32 23.52
N VAL A 395 1.82 9.48 23.59
CA VAL A 395 2.45 10.33 24.61
C VAL A 395 1.99 11.77 24.40
N ASN A 396 1.53 12.41 25.48
CA ASN A 396 0.97 13.77 25.47
C ASN A 396 -0.24 13.97 24.53
N GLY A 397 -0.97 12.92 24.20
CA GLY A 397 -2.09 13.02 23.24
C GLY A 397 -1.63 13.30 21.81
N GLN A 398 -0.36 13.03 21.50
CA GLN A 398 0.21 13.24 20.19
C GLN A 398 0.32 11.92 19.43
N ALA A 399 -0.75 11.56 18.73
CA ALA A 399 -0.72 10.60 17.65
C ALA A 399 -1.10 11.32 16.35
N LYS A 400 -0.54 10.87 15.23
CA LYS A 400 -0.82 11.43 13.91
C LYS A 400 -1.25 10.34 12.95
N ALA A 401 -2.04 10.72 11.94
CA ALA A 401 -2.42 9.85 10.83
C ALA A 401 -1.84 10.42 9.55
N ALA A 402 -0.99 9.65 8.89
CA ALA A 402 -0.51 9.92 7.56
C ALA A 402 -1.50 9.35 6.53
N LEU A 403 -1.96 10.22 5.65
CA LEU A 403 -2.95 9.92 4.61
C LEU A 403 -2.26 9.93 3.25
N PHE A 404 -2.62 8.96 2.41
CA PHE A 404 -1.96 8.75 1.12
C PHE A 404 -2.98 8.55 0.01
N ASN A 405 -2.79 9.25 -1.10
CA ASN A 405 -3.58 9.03 -2.31
C ASN A 405 -3.05 7.80 -3.06
N GLY A 406 -3.97 7.01 -3.63
CA GLY A 406 -3.63 5.89 -4.51
C GLY A 406 -3.16 4.62 -3.82
N VAL A 407 -3.06 4.54 -2.48
CA VAL A 407 -2.71 3.28 -1.81
C VAL A 407 -3.85 2.28 -1.94
N ILE A 408 -3.59 1.16 -2.59
CA ILE A 408 -4.57 0.09 -2.86
C ILE A 408 -4.32 -1.17 -2.03
N GLY A 409 -3.11 -1.35 -1.51
CA GLY A 409 -2.75 -2.53 -0.71
C GLY A 409 -1.51 -2.31 0.12
N VAL A 410 -1.50 -2.91 1.32
CA VAL A 410 -0.32 -2.97 2.19
C VAL A 410 -0.09 -4.42 2.59
N TYR A 411 1.15 -4.89 2.41
CA TYR A 411 1.57 -6.26 2.67
C TYR A 411 2.67 -6.24 3.71
N THR A 412 2.38 -6.81 4.87
CA THR A 412 3.26 -6.71 6.04
C THR A 412 3.80 -8.08 6.43
N GLU A 413 5.11 -8.15 6.65
CA GLU A 413 5.78 -9.33 7.18
C GLU A 413 6.80 -8.93 8.25
N THR A 414 7.12 -9.85 9.15
CA THR A 414 8.24 -9.65 10.09
C THR A 414 9.47 -10.34 9.52
N ILE A 415 10.54 -9.58 9.30
CA ILE A 415 11.80 -10.06 8.74
C ILE A 415 12.87 -9.95 9.82
N GLU A 416 13.64 -11.01 10.02
CA GLU A 416 14.84 -10.97 10.85
C GLU A 416 15.97 -10.35 10.04
N VAL A 417 16.49 -9.23 10.54
CA VAL A 417 17.64 -8.53 9.97
C VAL A 417 18.87 -8.96 10.75
N GLU A 418 19.84 -9.55 10.06
CA GLU A 418 21.17 -9.84 10.59
C GLU A 418 21.98 -8.54 10.54
N ARG A 419 22.66 -8.22 11.64
CA ARG A 419 23.44 -6.99 11.79
C ARG A 419 24.93 -7.29 11.76
#